data_AF-A0A4Q5XEF5-F1
#
_entry.id   AF-A0A4Q5XEF5-F1
#
_cell.length_a   1.000
_cell.length_b   1.000
_cell.length_c   1.000
_cell.angle_alpha   90.00
_cell.angle_beta   90.00
_cell.angle_gamma   90.00
#
_symmetry.space_group_name_H-M   'P 1'
#
loop_
_entity.id
_entity.type
_entity.pdbx_description
1 polymer ?
#
loop_
_entity_poly.entity_id
_entity_poly.type
_entity_poly.pdbx_seq_one_letter_code
_entity_poly.pdbx_strand_id
1 'polypeptide(L)'
;MGTWEEEFVGTVEITSSFWNSSGIAAYDSEANVVYTQTSCDSEYNPGAFSKIVYTEPTDDAFYYCTAAFGLKTLAEAQDSEATADPEDLEAGCGASGFPWSKVTR
;
A
#
# COMPACT_ATOMS: atom_id res chain seq x y z
N MET A 1 11.64 7.05 -2.65
CA MET A 1 11.59 6.43 -4.00
C MET A 1 12.84 5.60 -4.19
N GLY A 2 12.68 4.40 -4.74
CA GLY A 2 13.76 3.43 -4.89
C GLY A 2 13.23 2.02 -5.09
N THR A 3 14.16 1.11 -5.33
CA THR A 3 13.94 -0.33 -5.36
C THR A 3 14.16 -0.87 -3.96
N TRP A 4 13.21 -1.64 -3.45
CA TRP A 4 13.21 -2.22 -2.11
C TRP A 4 13.15 -3.74 -2.21
N GLU A 5 13.72 -4.44 -1.23
CA GLU A 5 13.56 -5.88 -1.04
C GLU A 5 12.50 -6.14 0.02
N GLU A 6 11.55 -7.01 -0.30
CA GLU A 6 10.45 -7.48 0.52
C GLU A 6 10.47 -9.01 0.55
N GLU A 7 10.20 -9.59 1.72
CA GLU A 7 10.46 -11.02 1.97
C GLU A 7 9.58 -11.97 1.15
N PHE A 8 8.37 -11.54 0.74
CA PHE A 8 7.36 -12.42 0.14
C PHE A 8 7.24 -12.30 -1.39
N VAL A 9 7.48 -11.10 -1.91
CA VAL A 9 7.28 -10.70 -3.30
C VAL A 9 8.62 -10.38 -3.96
N GLY A 10 9.70 -10.29 -3.18
CA GLY A 10 11.06 -10.00 -3.65
C GLY A 10 11.25 -8.51 -3.86
N THR A 11 11.45 -8.08 -5.10
CA THR A 11 11.79 -6.68 -5.37
C THR A 11 10.54 -5.82 -5.56
N VAL A 12 10.39 -4.77 -4.74
CA VAL A 12 9.32 -3.78 -4.81
C VAL A 12 9.87 -2.45 -5.34
N GLU A 13 9.39 -1.99 -6.48
CA GLU A 13 9.77 -0.69 -7.03
C GLU A 13 8.77 0.39 -6.58
N ILE A 14 9.25 1.40 -5.85
CA ILE A 14 8.40 2.50 -5.36
C ILE A 14 8.93 3.81 -5.94
N THR A 15 8.16 4.37 -6.87
CA THR A 15 8.43 5.66 -7.52
C THR A 15 7.38 6.69 -7.12
N SER A 16 7.45 7.89 -7.69
CA SER A 16 6.41 8.92 -7.52
C SER A 16 5.07 8.54 -8.11
N SER A 17 5.09 7.59 -9.05
CA SER A 17 3.97 7.31 -9.93
C SER A 17 3.51 5.88 -9.82
N PHE A 18 4.31 5.00 -9.21
CA PHE A 18 4.04 3.58 -9.12
C PHE A 18 4.48 3.02 -7.77
N TRP A 19 3.63 2.14 -7.24
CA TRP A 19 3.96 1.24 -6.15
C TRP A 19 3.89 -0.18 -6.72
N ASN A 20 5.07 -0.73 -7.01
CA ASN A 20 5.24 -1.92 -7.84
C ASN A 20 4.56 -1.74 -9.22
N SER A 21 3.67 -2.65 -9.61
CA SER A 21 2.91 -2.57 -10.87
C SER A 21 1.65 -1.70 -10.80
N SER A 22 1.29 -1.18 -9.62
CA SER A 22 0.10 -0.34 -9.44
C SER A 22 0.46 1.13 -9.54
N GLY A 23 -0.33 1.90 -10.29
CA GLY A 23 -0.14 3.34 -10.40
C GLY A 23 -0.54 4.04 -9.09
N ILE A 24 0.23 5.03 -8.64
CA ILE A 24 -0.14 5.86 -7.49
C ILE A 24 -1.16 6.88 -7.97
N ALA A 25 -2.39 6.78 -7.47
CA ALA A 25 -3.48 7.69 -7.76
C ALA A 25 -3.47 8.92 -6.84
N ALA A 26 -3.12 8.71 -5.56
CA ALA A 26 -2.94 9.77 -4.57
C ALA A 26 -2.08 9.27 -3.41
N TYR A 27 -1.58 10.17 -2.58
CA TYR A 27 -0.92 9.84 -1.32
C TYR A 27 -1.17 10.94 -0.30
N ASP A 28 -1.12 10.57 0.97
CA ASP A 28 -1.18 11.45 2.13
C ASP A 28 0.02 11.13 3.02
N SER A 29 0.99 12.06 3.05
CA SER A 29 2.20 11.90 3.84
C SER A 29 1.99 12.22 5.33
N GLU A 30 0.95 12.97 5.70
CA GLU A 30 0.65 13.24 7.11
C GLU A 30 -0.02 12.03 7.77
N ALA A 31 -0.84 11.30 7.00
CA ALA A 31 -1.49 10.07 7.45
C ALA A 31 -0.69 8.79 7.16
N ASN A 32 0.46 8.88 6.47
CA ASN A 32 1.23 7.74 5.97
C ASN A 32 0.40 6.74 5.14
N VAL A 33 -0.37 7.27 4.19
CA VAL A 33 -1.24 6.49 3.30
C VAL A 33 -0.89 6.74 1.84
N VAL A 34 -0.95 5.70 1.02
CA VAL A 34 -0.90 5.79 -0.44
C VAL A 34 -2.09 5.07 -1.05
N TYR A 35 -2.66 5.67 -2.08
CA TYR A 35 -3.76 5.13 -2.84
C TYR A 35 -3.24 4.68 -4.20
N THR A 36 -3.36 3.39 -4.46
CA THR A 36 -2.89 2.79 -5.70
C THR A 36 -4.08 2.40 -6.57
N GLN A 37 -3.88 2.42 -7.88
CA GLN A 37 -4.82 1.96 -8.88
C GLN A 37 -4.16 0.85 -9.71
N THR A 38 -4.82 -0.30 -9.78
CA THR A 38 -4.43 -1.37 -10.69
C THR A 38 -4.73 -0.95 -12.13
N SER A 39 -3.94 -1.44 -13.09
CA SER A 39 -4.20 -1.17 -14.51
C SER A 39 -5.63 -1.60 -14.89
N CYS A 40 -6.29 -0.84 -15.76
CA CYS A 40 -7.57 -1.24 -16.36
C CYS A 40 -7.44 -2.52 -17.20
N ASP A 41 -6.22 -2.89 -17.61
CA ASP A 41 -5.91 -4.12 -18.32
C ASP A 41 -5.48 -5.27 -17.37
N SER A 42 -5.53 -5.06 -16.05
CA SER A 42 -5.18 -6.10 -15.07
C SER A 42 -6.16 -7.26 -15.11
N GLU A 43 -5.63 -8.49 -15.11
CA GLU A 43 -6.43 -9.72 -15.02
C GLU A 43 -7.21 -9.79 -13.69
N TYR A 44 -6.67 -9.19 -12.63
CA TYR A 44 -7.28 -9.12 -11.31
C TYR A 44 -7.65 -7.67 -10.96
N ASN A 45 -8.93 -7.42 -10.73
CA ASN A 45 -9.52 -6.13 -10.34
C ASN A 45 -9.09 -4.97 -11.26
N PRO A 46 -9.49 -4.98 -12.55
CA PRO A 46 -9.10 -3.94 -13.49
C PRO A 46 -9.59 -2.55 -13.04
N GLY A 47 -8.65 -1.60 -12.95
CA GLY A 47 -8.95 -0.20 -12.61
C GLY A 47 -9.37 0.02 -11.16
N ALA A 48 -9.23 -0.97 -10.29
CA ALA A 48 -9.62 -0.88 -8.89
C ALA A 48 -8.59 -0.11 -8.05
N PHE A 49 -9.08 0.48 -6.98
CA PHE A 49 -8.30 1.27 -6.05
C PHE A 49 -8.02 0.51 -4.76
N SER A 50 -6.83 0.71 -4.22
CA SER A 50 -6.42 0.17 -2.92
C SER A 50 -5.87 1.28 -2.05
N LYS A 51 -6.11 1.16 -0.74
CA LYS A 51 -5.53 2.00 0.30
C LYS A 51 -4.42 1.21 0.95
N ILE A 52 -3.19 1.70 0.86
CA ILE A 52 -2.01 1.13 1.51
C ILE A 52 -1.60 2.08 2.62
N VAL A 53 -1.39 1.54 3.81
CA VAL A 53 -0.83 2.27 4.96
C VAL A 53 0.60 1.84 5.12
N TYR A 54 1.49 2.78 5.40
CA TYR A 54 2.90 2.49 5.65
C TYR A 54 3.37 3.13 6.96
N THR A 55 4.48 2.63 7.48
CA THR A 55 5.18 3.19 8.64
C THR A 55 6.24 4.18 8.17
N GLU A 56 6.59 5.13 9.04
CA GLU A 56 7.66 6.08 8.75
C GLU A 56 8.96 5.32 8.47
N PRO A 57 9.64 5.57 7.33
CA PRO A 57 10.86 4.85 7.00
C PRO A 57 12.01 5.20 7.95
N THR A 58 12.60 4.17 8.55
CA THR A 58 13.74 4.25 9.48
C THR A 58 14.85 3.30 9.03
N ASP A 59 16.10 3.76 8.99
CA ASP A 59 17.27 2.94 8.61
C ASP A 59 17.08 2.15 7.30
N ASP A 60 16.59 2.84 6.25
CA ASP A 60 16.28 2.24 4.95
C ASP A 60 15.31 1.03 5.02
N ALA A 61 14.44 1.01 6.03
CA ALA A 61 13.39 0.01 6.20
C ALA A 61 12.05 0.64 6.57
N PHE A 62 10.96 0.04 6.09
CA PHE A 62 9.61 0.33 6.57
C PHE A 62 8.68 -0.85 6.36
N TYR A 63 7.53 -0.80 6.99
CA TYR A 63 6.43 -1.73 6.82
C TYR A 63 5.28 -1.07 6.08
N TYR A 64 4.64 -1.79 5.18
CA TYR A 64 3.39 -1.38 4.57
C TYR A 64 2.38 -2.53 4.59
N CYS A 65 1.09 -2.19 4.54
CA CYS A 65 0.03 -3.17 4.38
C CYS A 65 -1.15 -2.57 3.61
N THR A 66 -1.97 -3.44 3.03
CA THR A 66 -3.16 -3.01 2.28
C THR A 66 -4.36 -2.91 3.23
N ALA A 67 -4.71 -1.68 3.62
CA ALA A 67 -5.81 -1.42 4.54
C ALA A 67 -7.18 -1.55 3.85
N ALA A 68 -7.27 -1.32 2.55
CA ALA A 68 -8.46 -1.64 1.75
C ALA A 68 -8.05 -2.00 0.32
N PHE A 69 -8.76 -2.95 -0.28
CA PHE A 69 -8.45 -3.47 -1.61
C PHE A 69 -9.71 -3.57 -2.47
N GLY A 70 -9.58 -3.36 -3.78
CA GLY A 70 -10.64 -3.64 -4.75
C GLY A 70 -11.78 -2.60 -4.78
N LEU A 71 -11.51 -1.35 -4.39
CA LEU A 71 -12.49 -0.26 -4.37
C LEU A 71 -12.71 0.28 -5.79
N LYS A 72 -13.93 0.77 -6.08
CA LYS A 72 -14.28 1.15 -7.47
C LYS A 72 -13.79 2.55 -7.83
N THR A 73 -13.60 3.41 -6.85
CA THR A 73 -13.20 4.81 -7.04
C THR A 73 -12.12 5.23 -6.05
N LEU A 74 -11.35 6.25 -6.42
CA LEU A 74 -10.39 6.88 -5.51
C LEU A 74 -11.09 7.47 -4.27
N ALA A 75 -12.28 8.07 -4.45
CA ALA A 75 -13.05 8.63 -3.35
C ALA A 75 -13.41 7.56 -2.32
N GLU A 76 -13.89 6.39 -2.74
CA GLU A 76 -14.15 5.26 -1.83
C GLU A 76 -12.89 4.81 -1.08
N ALA A 77 -11.71 4.87 -1.72
CA ALA A 77 -10.45 4.56 -1.06
C ALA A 77 -10.09 5.62 -0.01
N GLN A 78 -10.30 6.89 -0.31
CA GLN A 78 -10.04 8.00 0.60
C GLN A 78 -11.01 8.02 1.79
N ASP A 79 -12.30 7.77 1.55
CA ASP A 79 -13.34 7.67 2.57
C ASP A 79 -13.27 6.37 3.39
N SER A 80 -12.42 5.42 3.00
CA SER A 80 -12.27 4.18 3.75
C SER A 80 -11.68 4.45 5.13
N GLU A 81 -12.45 4.15 6.18
CA GLU A 81 -11.99 4.17 7.58
C GLU A 81 -11.03 3.02 7.90
N ALA A 82 -10.81 2.10 6.96
CA ALA A 82 -9.88 1.00 7.16
C ALA A 82 -8.47 1.57 7.34
N THR A 83 -7.83 1.13 8.42
CA THR A 83 -6.51 1.59 8.85
C THR A 83 -5.72 0.40 9.37
N ALA A 84 -4.46 0.65 9.70
CA ALA A 84 -3.57 -0.30 10.32
C ALA A 84 -2.94 0.35 11.55
N ASP A 85 -2.68 -0.45 12.58
CA ASP A 85 -1.92 0.01 13.73
C ASP A 85 -0.42 -0.21 13.45
N PRO A 86 0.38 0.86 13.29
CA PRO A 86 1.81 0.74 13.02
C PRO A 86 2.60 0.15 14.21
N GLU A 87 2.02 0.10 15.41
CA GLU A 87 2.63 -0.53 16.59
C GLU A 87 2.25 -2.01 16.73
N ASP A 88 1.22 -2.48 16.02
CA ASP A 88 0.77 -3.88 16.00
C ASP A 88 0.96 -4.52 14.61
N LEU A 89 2.21 -4.92 14.35
CA LEU A 89 2.59 -5.58 13.10
C LEU A 89 2.02 -7.01 12.98
N GLU A 90 1.55 -7.61 14.07
CA GLU A 90 0.96 -8.96 14.07
C GLU A 90 -0.54 -8.94 13.72
N ALA A 91 -1.25 -7.86 14.07
CA ALA A 91 -2.67 -7.70 13.73
C ALA A 91 -2.92 -7.44 12.23
N GLY A 92 -1.89 -7.06 11.47
CA GLY A 92 -2.02 -6.72 10.06
C GLY A 92 -2.76 -5.39 9.84
N CYS A 93 -3.28 -5.21 8.62
CA CYS A 93 -4.01 -4.02 8.19
C CYS A 93 -5.47 -3.99 8.67
N GLY A 94 -5.67 -4.21 9.98
CA GLY A 94 -6.96 -4.13 10.66
C GLY A 94 -8.04 -4.97 9.98
N ALA A 95 -9.12 -4.32 9.54
CA ALA A 95 -10.32 -4.96 8.99
C ALA A 95 -10.09 -5.74 7.69
N SER A 96 -9.02 -5.45 6.95
CA SER A 96 -8.73 -6.16 5.69
C SER A 96 -7.91 -7.43 5.88
N GLY A 97 -7.28 -7.62 7.06
CA GLY A 97 -6.54 -8.83 7.40
C GLY A 97 -5.29 -9.09 6.54
N PHE A 98 -4.87 -8.14 5.69
CA PHE A 98 -3.61 -8.26 4.97
C PHE A 98 -2.44 -8.10 5.95
N PRO A 99 -1.43 -8.99 5.91
CA PRO A 99 -0.28 -8.90 6.79
C PRO A 99 0.55 -7.65 6.47
N TRP A 100 1.36 -7.23 7.43
CA TRP A 100 2.40 -6.24 7.19
C TRP A 100 3.54 -6.84 6.40
N SER A 101 3.91 -6.15 5.33
CA SER A 101 5.07 -6.45 4.49
C SER A 101 6.21 -5.52 4.86
N LYS A 102 7.34 -6.09 5.29
CA LYS A 102 8.57 -5.33 5.54
C LYS A 102 9.35 -5.15 4.24
N VAL A 103 9.67 -3.91 3.93
CA VAL A 103 10.59 -3.54 2.84
C VAL A 103 11.87 -2.94 3.41
N THR A 104 13.00 -3.32 2.82
CA THR A 104 14.33 -2.82 3.15
C THR A 104 15.08 -2.41 1.89
N ARG A 105 16.01 -1.46 1.98
CA ARG A 105 16.81 -0.98 0.86
C ARG A 105 18.30 -0.96 1.19
#